data_AF-A0A2D0B1D5-F1
#
_entry.id   AF-A0A2D0B1D5-F1
#
_cell.length_a   1.000
_cell.length_b   1.000
_cell.length_c   1.000
_cell.angle_alpha   90.00
_cell.angle_beta   90.00
_cell.angle_gamma   90.00
#
_symmetry.space_group_name_H-M   'P 1'
#
loop_
_entity.id
_entity.type
_entity.pdbx_description
1 polymer ?
#
loop_
_entity_poly.entity_id
_entity_poly.type
_entity_poly.pdbx_seq_one_letter_code
_entity_poly.pdbx_strand_id
1 'polypeptide(L)' 'MALYIRDPEVDELASELQRLTKAATKTEAVRTALHHELTRARQSRPLHERLTRAKSLADAMGANDPSFDMKKFSDDMWGS' A
#
# COMPACT_ATOMS: atom_id res chain seq x y z
N MET A 1 -9.69 13.39 20.75
CA MET A 1 -10.74 14.29 20.21
C MET A 1 -11.84 13.45 19.59
N ALA A 2 -13.10 13.82 19.81
CA ALA A 2 -14.23 13.21 19.13
C ALA A 2 -14.31 13.73 17.69
N LEU A 3 -14.64 12.85 16.74
CA LEU A 3 -14.95 13.23 15.37
C LEU A 3 -16.31 13.94 15.35
N TYR A 4 -16.37 15.17 14.85
CA TYR A 4 -17.63 15.91 14.70
C TYR A 4 -18.11 15.83 13.25
N ILE A 5 -19.26 15.18 13.05
CA ILE A 5 -19.91 15.01 11.75
C ILE A 5 -21.17 15.87 11.76
N ARG A 6 -21.26 16.82 10.82
CA ARG A 6 -22.42 17.73 10.71
C ARG A 6 -23.56 17.13 9.91
N ASP A 7 -23.22 16.27 8.96
CA ASP A 7 -24.16 15.62 8.09
C ASP A 7 -24.80 14.42 8.83
N PRO A 8 -26.13 14.38 8.98
CA PRO A 8 -26.79 13.32 9.74
C PRO A 8 -26.66 11.95 9.07
N GLU A 9 -26.65 11.89 7.74
CA GLU A 9 -26.50 10.63 6.99
C GLU A 9 -25.09 10.05 7.22
N VAL A 10 -24.07 10.91 7.19
CA VAL A 10 -22.68 10.48 7.46
C VAL A 10 -22.49 10.04 8.91
N ASP A 11 -23.20 10.66 9.87
CA ASP A 11 -23.13 10.24 11.27
C ASP A 11 -23.80 8.88 11.51
N GLU A 12 -24.91 8.61 10.82
CA GLU A 12 -25.56 7.30 10.83
C GLU A 12 -24.65 6.22 10.25
N LEU A 13 -24.00 6.48 9.11
CA LEU A 13 -23.01 5.58 8.51
C LEU A 13 -21.83 5.32 9.44
N ALA A 14 -21.29 6.35 10.09
CA ALA A 14 -20.21 6.19 11.07
C ALA A 14 -20.65 5.37 12.29
N SER A 15 -21.90 5.55 12.73
CA SER A 15 -22.50 4.79 13.84
C SER A 15 -22.70 3.32 13.48
N GLU A 16 -23.20 3.05 12.26
CA GLU A 16 -23.38 1.70 11.75
C GLU A 16 -22.04 0.98 11.60
N LEU A 17 -21.06 1.65 10.98
CA LEU A 17 -19.71 1.13 10.83
C LEU A 17 -19.11 0.78 12.19
N GLN A 18 -19.23 1.67 13.19
CA GLN A 18 -18.75 1.39 14.55
C GLN A 18 -19.38 0.11 15.12
N ARG A 19 -20.69 -0.09 14.97
CA ARG A 19 -21.39 -1.30 15.45
C ARG A 19 -20.90 -2.55 14.74
N LEU A 20 -20.76 -2.49 13.42
CA LEU A 20 -20.32 -3.64 12.60
C LEU A 20 -18.88 -4.03 12.88
N THR A 21 -17.98 -3.06 13.05
CA THR A 21 -16.55 -3.31 13.33
C THR A 21 -16.26 -3.47 14.82
N LYS A 22 -17.26 -3.27 15.69
CA LYS A 22 -17.12 -3.26 17.16
C LYS A 22 -16.04 -2.30 17.67
N ALA A 23 -15.83 -1.20 16.95
CA ALA A 23 -14.81 -0.22 17.33
C ALA A 23 -15.23 0.52 18.60
N ALA A 24 -14.27 0.89 19.45
CA ALA A 24 -14.56 1.54 20.72
C ALA A 24 -15.17 2.94 20.52
N THR A 25 -14.83 3.61 19.43
CA THR A 25 -15.35 4.95 19.09
C THR A 25 -15.67 5.09 17.60
N LYS A 26 -16.60 5.99 17.25
CA LYS A 26 -16.85 6.40 15.85
C LYS A 26 -15.57 6.88 15.16
N THR A 27 -14.73 7.64 15.87
CA THR A 27 -13.44 8.11 15.34
C THR A 27 -12.54 6.96 14.90
N GLU A 28 -12.45 5.90 15.71
CA GLU A 28 -11.64 4.72 15.40
C GLU A 28 -12.21 3.92 14.22
N ALA A 29 -13.53 3.75 14.18
CA ALA A 29 -14.23 3.11 13.07
C ALA A 29 -13.93 3.82 11.74
N VAL A 30 -14.15 5.15 11.73
CA VAL A 30 -13.93 6.00 10.55
C VAL A 30 -12.46 6.03 10.14
N ARG A 31 -11.53 6.15 11.10
CA ARG A 31 -10.08 6.11 10.81
C ARG A 31 -9.69 4.81 10.11
N THR A 32 -10.17 3.68 10.61
CA THR A 32 -9.88 2.36 10.04
C THR A 32 -10.45 2.23 8.63
N ALA A 33 -11.69 2.65 8.41
CA ALA A 33 -12.30 2.65 7.07
C ALA A 33 -11.53 3.53 6.08
N LEU A 34 -11.14 4.75 6.48
CA LEU A 34 -10.34 5.63 5.63
C LEU A 34 -8.96 5.03 5.30
N HIS A 35 -8.31 4.36 6.26
CA HIS A 35 -7.05 3.66 5.99
C HIS A 35 -7.22 2.53 4.98
N HIS A 36 -8.27 1.73 5.11
CA HIS A 36 -8.56 0.66 4.16
C HIS A 36 -8.83 1.23 2.77
N GLU A 37 -9.63 2.29 2.67
CA GLU A 37 -9.96 2.89 1.37
C GLU A 37 -8.74 3.55 0.72
N LEU A 38 -7.92 4.27 1.49
CA LEU A 38 -6.65 4.80 0.98
C LEU A 38 -5.72 3.69 0.49
N THR A 39 -5.71 2.54 1.18
CA THR A 39 -4.91 1.39 0.75
C THR A 39 -5.43 0.81 -0.56
N ARG A 40 -6.75 0.61 -0.68
CA ARG A 40 -7.41 0.14 -1.91
C ARG A 40 -7.17 1.09 -3.08
N ALA A 41 -7.37 2.38 -2.87
CA ALA A 41 -7.13 3.41 -3.88
C ALA A 41 -5.66 3.41 -4.34
N ARG A 42 -4.70 3.32 -3.41
CA ARG A 42 -3.26 3.21 -3.74
C ARG A 42 -2.92 1.92 -4.49
N GLN A 43 -3.57 0.81 -4.16
CA GLN A 43 -3.36 -0.48 -4.84
C GLN A 43 -4.00 -0.52 -6.24
N SER A 44 -5.13 0.19 -6.41
CA SER A 44 -5.81 0.34 -7.70
C SER A 44 -5.03 1.19 -8.70
N ARG A 45 -4.01 1.94 -8.24
CA ARG A 45 -3.09 2.63 -9.15
C ARG A 45 -2.47 1.61 -10.10
N PRO A 46 -2.54 1.85 -11.42
CA PRO A 46 -2.09 0.87 -12.40
C PRO A 46 -0.63 0.48 -12.15
N LEU A 47 -0.30 -0.79 -12.40
CA LEU A 47 0.99 -1.39 -12.07
C LEU A 47 2.18 -0.53 -12.54
N HIS A 48 2.05 0.13 -13.69
CA HIS A 48 3.09 1.02 -14.22
C HIS A 48 3.44 2.16 -13.25
N GLU A 49 2.46 2.80 -12.59
CA GLU A 49 2.69 3.86 -11.61
C GLU A 49 3.34 3.31 -10.34
N ARG A 50 2.93 2.11 -9.92
CA ARG A 50 3.51 1.42 -8.74
C ARG A 50 4.95 1.00 -8.98
N LEU A 51 5.28 0.57 -10.19
CA LEU A 51 6.63 0.16 -10.60
C LEU A 51 7.50 1.33 -11.05
N THR A 52 6.97 2.54 -11.22
CA THR A 52 7.75 3.68 -11.75
C THR A 52 9.01 3.91 -10.92
N ARG A 53 8.91 3.90 -9.59
CA ARG A 53 10.09 4.05 -8.71
C ARG A 53 11.11 2.92 -8.88
N ALA A 54 10.65 1.67 -8.94
CA ALA A 54 11.53 0.51 -9.10
C ALA A 54 12.20 0.49 -10.49
N LYS A 55 11.47 0.88 -11.53
CA LYS A 55 12.00 1.06 -12.89
C LYS A 55 13.03 2.18 -12.94
N SER A 56 12.75 3.35 -12.36
CA SER A 56 13.74 4.45 -12.30
C SER A 56 15.01 4.07 -11.56
N LEU A 57 14.91 3.26 -10.49
CA LEU A 57 16.07 2.71 -9.80
C LEU A 57 16.86 1.75 -10.71
N ALA A 58 16.17 0.86 -11.44
CA ALA A 58 16.80 -0.04 -12.41
C ALA A 58 17.48 0.72 -13.56
N ASP A 59 16.81 1.74 -14.11
CA ASP A 59 17.36 2.59 -15.16
C ASP A 59 18.60 3.35 -14.67
N ALA A 60 18.61 3.80 -13.41
CA ALA A 60 19.75 4.47 -12.79
C ALA A 60 20.93 3.54 -12.50
N MET A 61 20.70 2.23 -12.31
CA MET A 61 21.77 1.24 -12.14
C MET A 61 22.54 0.95 -13.44
N GLY A 62 22.02 1.38 -14.59
CA GLY A 62 22.67 1.24 -15.89
C GLY A 62 22.21 0.00 -16.66
N ALA A 63 22.72 -0.15 -17.88
CA ALA A 63 22.37 -1.27 -18.75
C ALA A 63 22.83 -2.61 -18.15
N ASN A 64 21.97 -3.61 -18.19
CA ASN A 64 22.33 -4.97 -17.81
C ASN A 64 23.41 -5.50 -18.76
N ASP A 65 24.45 -6.13 -18.23
CA ASP A 65 25.47 -6.81 -19.03
C ASP A 65 24.89 -8.12 -19.59
N PRO A 66 24.70 -8.24 -20.91
CA PRO A 66 24.13 -9.44 -21.52
C PRO A 66 25.03 -10.68 -21.38
N SER A 67 26.31 -10.50 -21.07
CA SER A 67 27.29 -11.56 -20.89
C SER A 67 27.43 -12.03 -19.45
N PHE A 68 26.68 -11.42 -18.51
CA PHE A 68 26.76 -11.76 -17.10
C PHE A 68 26.18 -13.15 -16.81
N ASP A 69 27.05 -14.08 -16.46
CA ASP A 69 26.67 -15.44 -16.06
C ASP A 69 26.35 -15.49 -14.56
N MET A 70 25.06 -15.37 -14.25
CA MET A 70 24.52 -15.46 -12.89
C MET A 70 24.86 -16.79 -12.19
N LYS A 71 24.96 -17.89 -12.94
CA LYS A 71 25.25 -19.21 -12.36
C LYS A 71 26.69 -19.26 -11.90
N LYS A 72 27.63 -18.88 -12.77
CA LYS A 72 29.05 -18.84 -12.43
C LYS A 72 29.32 -17.89 -11.25
N PHE A 73 28.70 -16.71 -11.23
CA PHE A 73 28.81 -15.76 -10.12
C PHE A 73 28.31 -16.34 -8.79
N SER A 74 27.21 -17.09 -8.83
CA SER A 74 26.65 -17.71 -7.62
C SER A 74 27.51 -18.89 -7.14
N ASP A 75 27.98 -19.74 -8.06
CA ASP A 75 28.85 -20.88 -7.74
C ASP A 75 30.19 -20.40 -7.12
N ASP A 76 30.73 -19.27 -7.58
CA ASP A 76 31.93 -18.62 -7.01
C ASP A 76 31.67 -18.03 -5.61
N MET A 77 30.49 -17.46 -5.35
CA MET A 77 30.16 -16.89 -4.03
C MET A 77 29.94 -17.94 -2.94
N TRP A 78 29.41 -19.11 -3.31
CA TRP A 78 29.01 -20.15 -2.37
C TRP A 78 30.01 -21.30 -2.28
N GLY A 79 31.07 -21.27 -3.09
CA GLY A 79 32.17 -22.23 -3.02
C GLY A 79 31.69 -23.66 -3.28
N SER A 80 31.04 -23.87 -4.43
CA SER A 80 30.51 -25.15 -4.95
C SER A 80 29.52 -25.92 -4.08
#